data_AF-C4RQE3-F1
#
_entry.id   AF-C4RQE3-F1
#
_cell.length_a   1.000
_cell.length_b   1.000
_cell.length_c   1.000
_cell.angle_alpha   90.00
_cell.angle_beta   90.00
_cell.angle_gamma   90.00
#
_symmetry.space_group_name_H-M   'P 1'
#
loop_
_entity.id
_entity.type
_entity.pdbx_description
1 polymer ?
#
loop_
_entity_poly.entity_id
_entity_poly.type
_entity_poly.pdbx_seq_one_letter_code
_entity_poly.pdbx_strand_id
1 'polypeptide(L)'
;MTSPTPSRSPSWRPDTTRPSTPPVDLAVPPGEFFPAAARALVAGLGRAGVGRLVVVGLSSVLPTAAGGLLMDTPGYPQEYRFFYLGHAAGNEALREAEGAPDWLVLSPAGDFDHTGPSAGGYRFVTGDADSRITYPDLAVALLDEIDAPRHHRAHLGVEGTTPGT
;
A
#
# COMPACT_ATOMS: atom_id res chain seq x y z
N MET A 1 -28.29 -51.25 -8.44
CA MET A 1 -26.82 -51.33 -8.60
C MET A 1 -26.37 -49.95 -9.08
N THR A 2 -26.03 -49.06 -8.16
CA THR A 2 -25.67 -47.65 -8.45
C THR A 2 -24.24 -47.43 -8.00
N SER A 3 -23.34 -47.18 -8.96
CA SER A 3 -21.95 -46.83 -8.70
C SER A 3 -21.84 -45.37 -8.26
N PRO A 4 -21.03 -45.00 -7.26
CA PRO A 4 -20.79 -43.61 -6.91
C PRO A 4 -19.60 -43.00 -7.69
N THR A 5 -19.77 -41.76 -8.11
CA THR A 5 -18.76 -40.90 -8.75
C THR A 5 -17.70 -40.44 -7.73
N PRO A 6 -16.39 -40.44 -8.04
CA PRO A 6 -15.37 -39.98 -7.11
C PRO A 6 -15.26 -38.45 -7.08
N SER A 7 -15.36 -37.86 -5.89
CA SER A 7 -14.99 -36.48 -5.60
C SER A 7 -13.46 -36.38 -5.48
N ARG A 8 -12.82 -35.56 -6.33
CA ARG A 8 -11.41 -35.18 -6.19
C ARG A 8 -11.33 -33.76 -5.65
N SER A 9 -11.12 -33.61 -4.35
CA SER A 9 -10.63 -32.36 -3.77
C SER A 9 -9.11 -32.26 -3.98
N PRO A 10 -8.56 -31.14 -4.50
CA PRO A 10 -7.12 -30.95 -4.53
C PRO A 10 -6.61 -30.80 -3.10
N SER A 11 -5.86 -31.78 -2.60
CA SER A 11 -5.15 -31.65 -1.33
C SER A 11 -3.91 -30.78 -1.56
N TRP A 12 -4.06 -29.48 -1.31
CA TRP A 12 -2.90 -28.62 -1.16
C TRP A 12 -2.07 -29.12 0.03
N ARG A 13 -0.78 -29.41 -0.22
CA ARG A 13 0.19 -29.70 0.84
C ARG A 13 1.27 -28.60 0.79
N PRO A 14 1.51 -27.89 1.89
CA PRO A 14 2.59 -26.91 1.94
C PRO A 14 3.93 -27.63 1.77
N ASP A 15 4.78 -27.08 0.90
CA ASP A 15 6.16 -27.54 0.74
C ASP A 15 6.99 -27.08 1.95
N THR A 16 7.35 -28.05 2.80
CA THR A 16 8.12 -27.83 4.03
C THR A 16 9.63 -27.71 3.78
N THR A 17 10.08 -27.87 2.53
CA THR A 17 11.50 -27.78 2.17
C THR A 17 11.96 -26.36 1.84
N ARG A 18 11.02 -25.42 1.71
CA ARG A 18 11.34 -24.00 1.48
C ARG A 18 11.91 -23.40 2.78
N PRO A 19 13.07 -22.73 2.75
CA PRO A 19 13.56 -22.01 3.91
C PRO A 19 12.46 -21.04 4.37
N SER A 20 12.08 -21.14 5.64
CA SER A 20 11.14 -20.20 6.24
C SER A 20 11.78 -18.83 6.18
N THR A 21 11.11 -17.87 5.53
CA THR A 21 11.44 -16.46 5.74
C THR A 21 11.46 -16.23 7.25
N PRO A 22 12.56 -15.71 7.83
CA PRO A 22 12.56 -15.42 9.26
C PRO A 22 11.34 -14.55 9.59
N PRO A 23 10.70 -14.76 10.75
CA PRO A 23 9.61 -13.91 11.18
C PRO A 23 10.05 -12.44 11.10
N VAL A 24 9.13 -11.57 10.67
CA VAL A 24 9.38 -10.14 10.61
C VAL A 24 9.76 -9.66 12.02
N ASP A 25 10.98 -9.14 12.16
CA ASP A 25 11.43 -8.51 13.40
C ASP A 25 10.94 -7.06 13.43
N LEU A 26 9.93 -6.80 14.26
CA LEU A 26 9.35 -5.46 14.46
C LEU A 26 10.24 -4.55 15.32
N ALA A 27 11.35 -5.06 15.86
CA ALA A 27 12.35 -4.25 16.56
C ALA A 27 13.32 -3.54 15.59
N VAL A 28 13.30 -3.92 14.30
CA VAL A 28 14.11 -3.26 13.27
C VAL A 28 13.65 -1.80 13.11
N PRO A 29 14.56 -0.82 13.11
CA PRO A 29 14.20 0.57 12.90
C PRO A 29 13.42 0.76 11.59
N PRO A 30 12.40 1.63 11.54
CA PRO A 30 11.59 1.84 10.32
C PRO A 30 12.41 2.16 9.07
N GLY A 31 13.48 2.96 9.22
CA GLY A 31 14.39 3.32 8.12
C GLY A 31 15.19 2.15 7.54
N GLU A 32 15.29 1.03 8.24
CA GLU A 32 15.88 -0.21 7.71
C GLU A 32 14.78 -1.17 7.23
N PHE A 33 13.70 -1.30 8.00
CA PHE A 33 12.61 -2.24 7.74
C PHE A 33 11.93 -1.99 6.39
N PHE A 34 11.46 -0.76 6.14
CA PHE A 34 10.68 -0.47 4.93
C PHE A 34 11.50 -0.59 3.63
N PRO A 35 12.74 -0.08 3.54
CA PRO A 35 13.61 -0.34 2.39
C PRO A 35 13.91 -1.82 2.16
N ALA A 36 14.16 -2.59 3.23
CA ALA A 36 14.41 -4.02 3.13
C ALA A 36 13.17 -4.77 2.63
N ALA A 37 11.98 -4.42 3.14
CA ALA A 37 10.71 -4.99 2.70
C ALA A 37 10.42 -4.68 1.23
N ALA A 38 10.62 -3.44 0.79
CA ALA A 38 10.44 -3.05 -0.62
C ALA A 38 11.33 -3.86 -1.55
N ARG A 39 12.64 -3.96 -1.24
CA ARG A 39 13.60 -4.77 -2.02
C ARG A 39 13.22 -6.26 -2.03
N ALA A 40 12.80 -6.80 -0.89
CA ALA A 40 12.38 -8.19 -0.78
C ALA A 40 11.12 -8.49 -1.62
N LEU A 41 10.14 -7.58 -1.62
CA LEU A 41 8.94 -7.67 -2.46
C LEU A 41 9.30 -7.63 -3.93
N VAL A 42 10.09 -6.66 -4.39
CA VAL A 42 10.52 -6.57 -5.80
C VAL A 42 11.23 -7.85 -6.24
N ALA A 43 12.20 -8.33 -5.46
CA ALA A 43 12.93 -9.55 -5.79
C ALA A 43 12.02 -10.79 -5.79
N GLY A 44 11.10 -10.90 -4.83
CA GLY A 44 10.17 -12.01 -4.72
C GLY A 44 9.14 -12.06 -5.85
N LEU A 45 8.53 -10.92 -6.16
CA LEU A 45 7.55 -10.77 -7.22
C LEU A 45 8.16 -10.98 -8.60
N GLY A 46 9.39 -10.47 -8.82
CA GLY A 46 10.15 -10.72 -10.04
C GLY A 46 10.38 -12.22 -10.28
N ARG A 47 10.78 -12.98 -9.25
CA ARG A 47 10.92 -14.45 -9.36
C ARG A 47 9.60 -15.16 -9.61
N ALA A 48 8.49 -14.62 -9.12
CA ALA A 48 7.16 -15.17 -9.30
C ALA A 48 6.50 -14.78 -10.65
N GLY A 49 7.14 -13.91 -11.45
CA GLY A 49 6.57 -13.38 -12.68
C GLY A 49 5.37 -12.45 -12.46
N VAL A 50 5.24 -11.87 -11.27
CA VAL A 50 4.15 -10.93 -10.96
C VAL A 50 4.50 -9.55 -11.49
N GLY A 51 3.66 -9.02 -12.38
CA GLY A 51 3.91 -7.77 -13.08
C GLY A 51 3.41 -6.50 -12.39
N ARG A 52 2.58 -6.60 -11.34
CA ARG A 52 1.98 -5.44 -10.68
C ARG A 52 2.04 -5.52 -9.15
N LEU A 53 2.32 -4.39 -8.52
CA LEU A 53 2.35 -4.22 -7.06
C LEU A 53 1.60 -2.95 -6.67
N VAL A 54 0.50 -3.08 -5.92
CA VAL A 54 -0.22 -1.94 -5.33
C VAL A 54 0.05 -1.93 -3.83
N VAL A 55 0.52 -0.79 -3.31
CA VAL A 55 0.95 -0.62 -1.92
C VAL A 55 0.10 0.45 -1.26
N VAL A 56 -0.38 0.16 -0.05
CA VAL A 56 -0.94 1.19 0.83
C VAL A 56 0.22 1.99 1.43
N GLY A 57 0.30 3.27 1.10
CA GLY A 57 1.31 4.17 1.61
C GLY A 57 0.86 4.92 2.86
N LEU A 58 1.48 6.08 3.09
CA LEU A 58 1.28 6.90 4.28
C LEU A 58 1.04 8.37 3.89
N SER A 59 0.02 9.00 4.48
CA SER A 59 -0.33 10.40 4.20
C SER A 59 0.81 11.37 4.49
N SER A 60 1.55 11.14 5.59
CA SER A 60 2.65 11.98 6.06
C SER A 60 3.74 12.23 5.00
N VAL A 61 3.93 11.30 4.05
CA VAL A 61 4.96 11.40 3.01
C VAL A 61 4.38 11.71 1.63
N LEU A 62 3.13 12.18 1.56
CA LEU A 62 2.57 12.74 0.34
C LEU A 62 3.01 14.20 0.14
N PRO A 63 3.28 14.62 -1.11
CA PRO A 63 3.42 16.01 -1.45
C PRO A 63 2.12 16.79 -1.25
N THR A 64 2.19 17.99 -0.68
CA THR A 64 1.04 18.90 -0.54
C THR A 64 0.87 19.79 -1.79
N ALA A 65 -0.30 20.45 -1.92
CA ALA A 65 -0.53 21.42 -2.98
C ALA A 65 0.42 22.62 -2.95
N ALA A 66 0.93 22.98 -1.77
CA ALA A 66 1.91 24.06 -1.58
C ALA A 66 3.35 23.62 -1.89
N GLY A 67 3.57 22.34 -2.22
CA GLY A 67 4.89 21.72 -2.29
C GLY A 67 5.37 21.23 -0.92
N GLY A 68 6.45 20.45 -0.92
CA GLY A 68 6.94 19.77 0.28
C GLY A 68 6.02 18.63 0.74
N LEU A 69 6.45 17.91 1.78
CA LEU A 69 5.74 16.75 2.31
C LEU A 69 4.77 17.16 3.43
N LEU A 70 3.65 16.44 3.55
CA LEU A 70 2.63 16.72 4.57
C LEU A 70 3.22 16.74 5.99
N MET A 71 4.16 15.83 6.30
CA MET A 71 4.82 15.77 7.60
C MET A 71 5.67 16.99 7.96
N ASP A 72 6.03 17.83 6.98
CA ASP A 72 6.83 19.04 7.20
C ASP A 72 5.95 20.31 7.28
N THR A 73 4.62 20.15 7.22
CA THR A 73 3.68 21.26 7.40
C THR A 73 3.65 21.75 8.86
N PRO A 74 3.41 23.06 9.10
CA PRO A 74 3.33 23.59 10.46
C PRO A 74 2.24 22.90 11.29
N GLY A 75 2.61 22.45 12.49
CA GLY A 75 1.66 21.82 13.42
C GLY A 75 1.39 20.33 13.17
N TYR A 76 2.00 19.72 12.15
CA TYR A 76 1.87 18.28 11.93
C TYR A 76 2.53 17.49 13.08
N PRO A 77 1.90 16.43 13.62
CA PRO A 77 2.46 15.60 14.69
C PRO A 77 3.86 15.07 14.35
N GLN A 78 4.83 15.16 15.26
CA GLN A 78 6.22 14.76 15.01
C GLN A 78 6.69 13.57 15.86
N GLU A 79 5.87 13.12 16.81
CA GLU A 79 6.18 12.00 17.70
C GLU A 79 6.45 10.69 16.95
N TYR A 80 5.93 10.54 15.73
CA TYR A 80 6.15 9.38 14.87
C TYR A 80 7.05 9.68 13.66
N ARG A 81 7.84 10.76 13.67
CA ARG A 81 8.65 11.17 12.51
C ARG A 81 9.57 10.06 11.98
N PHE A 82 10.16 9.25 12.86
CA PHE A 82 10.99 8.12 12.44
C PHE A 82 10.21 7.09 11.60
N PHE A 83 8.93 6.87 11.91
CA PHE A 83 8.06 6.00 11.15
C PHE A 83 7.75 6.58 9.77
N TYR A 84 7.47 7.89 9.69
CA TYR A 84 7.22 8.59 8.42
C TYR A 84 8.43 8.50 7.49
N LEU A 85 9.61 8.82 8.02
CA LEU A 85 10.87 8.75 7.27
C LEU A 85 11.20 7.32 6.82
N GLY A 86 10.85 6.31 7.62
CA GLY A 86 10.94 4.90 7.21
C GLY A 86 10.08 4.60 5.99
N HIS A 87 8.81 5.00 6.00
CA HIS A 87 7.92 4.86 4.84
C HIS A 87 8.46 5.60 3.60
N ALA A 88 8.95 6.83 3.75
CA ALA A 88 9.57 7.58 2.65
C ALA A 88 10.77 6.82 2.05
N ALA A 89 11.66 6.29 2.89
CA ALA A 89 12.80 5.49 2.45
C ALA A 89 12.37 4.18 1.76
N GLY A 90 11.29 3.55 2.21
CA GLY A 90 10.70 2.38 1.56
C GLY A 90 10.17 2.68 0.16
N ASN A 91 9.46 3.80 0.00
CA ASN A 91 8.96 4.27 -1.29
C ASN A 91 10.12 4.59 -2.24
N GLU A 92 11.19 5.20 -1.74
CA GLU A 92 12.40 5.46 -2.51
C GLU A 92 13.09 4.16 -2.94
N ALA A 93 13.25 3.20 -2.03
CA ALA A 93 13.83 1.90 -2.37
C ALA A 93 13.00 1.14 -3.41
N LEU A 94 11.66 1.25 -3.36
CA LEU A 94 10.77 0.71 -4.40
C LEU A 94 10.95 1.41 -5.75
N ARG A 95 11.08 2.75 -5.73
CA ARG A 95 11.30 3.57 -6.94
C ARG A 95 12.63 3.24 -7.62
N GLU A 96 13.68 3.01 -6.84
CA GLU A 96 15.05 2.77 -7.33
C GLU A 96 15.34 1.31 -7.68
N ALA A 97 14.50 0.38 -7.24
CA ALA A 97 14.73 -1.04 -7.46
C ALA A 97 14.70 -1.39 -8.96
N GLU A 98 15.83 -1.88 -9.46
CA GLU A 98 15.92 -2.44 -10.80
C GLU A 98 14.98 -3.65 -10.95
N GLY A 99 14.29 -3.71 -12.09
CA GLY A 99 13.33 -4.78 -12.34
C GLY A 99 12.07 -4.73 -11.47
N ALA A 100 11.80 -3.61 -10.79
CA ALA A 100 10.55 -3.42 -10.08
C ALA A 100 9.34 -3.67 -10.99
N PRO A 101 8.30 -4.40 -10.51
CA PRO A 101 7.05 -4.53 -11.23
C PRO A 101 6.41 -3.16 -11.45
N ASP A 102 5.38 -3.10 -12.28
CA ASP A 102 4.55 -1.91 -12.36
C ASP A 102 3.92 -1.62 -10.99
N TRP A 103 4.42 -0.60 -10.31
CA TRP A 103 4.06 -0.33 -8.93
C TRP A 103 3.19 0.93 -8.81
N LEU A 104 2.33 0.94 -7.81
CA LEU A 104 1.54 2.11 -7.42
C LEU A 104 1.50 2.17 -5.90
N VAL A 105 1.86 3.32 -5.33
CA VAL A 105 1.66 3.59 -3.90
C VAL A 105 0.44 4.50 -3.77
N LEU A 106 -0.62 4.00 -3.12
CA LEU A 106 -1.81 4.78 -2.80
C LEU A 106 -1.88 5.05 -1.32
N SER A 107 -1.96 6.33 -0.94
CA SER A 107 -2.06 6.75 0.44
C SER A 107 -3.37 7.48 0.69
N PRO A 108 -3.95 7.37 1.90
CA PRO A 108 -4.86 8.40 2.38
C PRO A 108 -4.23 9.77 2.17
N ALA A 109 -5.00 10.75 1.68
CA ALA A 109 -4.51 12.11 1.48
C ALA A 109 -4.32 12.88 2.81
N GLY A 110 -5.05 12.47 3.85
CA GLY A 110 -5.02 13.06 5.19
C GLY A 110 -5.40 12.03 6.25
N ASP A 111 -6.50 12.31 6.95
CA ASP A 111 -7.08 11.43 7.97
C ASP A 111 -7.59 10.11 7.36
N PHE A 112 -7.31 9.01 8.06
CA PHE A 112 -7.67 7.66 7.61
C PHE A 112 -8.67 7.03 8.57
N ASP A 113 -9.95 7.18 8.23
CA ASP A 113 -11.07 6.84 9.09
C ASP A 113 -11.41 5.35 9.03
N HIS A 114 -11.05 4.64 10.11
CA HIS A 114 -11.33 3.20 10.28
C HIS A 114 -12.72 2.91 10.86
N THR A 115 -13.47 3.94 11.24
CA THR A 115 -14.79 3.81 11.88
C THR A 115 -15.93 4.20 10.96
N GLY A 116 -15.67 5.04 9.96
CA GLY A 116 -16.64 5.56 9.03
C GLY A 116 -17.16 4.52 8.03
N PRO A 117 -18.45 4.59 7.65
CA PRO A 117 -18.98 3.84 6.52
C PRO A 117 -18.42 4.41 5.20
N SER A 118 -18.55 3.66 4.10
CA SER A 118 -18.24 4.18 2.77
C SER A 118 -18.99 5.48 2.50
N ALA A 119 -18.27 6.49 2.02
CA ALA A 119 -18.80 7.78 1.59
C ALA A 119 -19.29 7.74 0.13
N GLY A 120 -19.19 6.59 -0.53
CA GLY A 120 -19.72 6.34 -1.87
C GLY A 120 -18.72 6.60 -3.01
N GLY A 121 -17.46 6.88 -2.70
CA GLY A 121 -16.44 7.09 -3.73
C GLY A 121 -15.16 7.73 -3.19
N TYR A 122 -14.22 7.93 -4.12
CA TYR A 122 -12.92 8.54 -3.87
C TYR A 122 -12.52 9.45 -5.02
N ARG A 123 -11.55 10.34 -4.77
CA ARG A 123 -10.85 11.11 -5.80
C ARG A 123 -9.37 11.23 -5.48
N PHE A 124 -8.55 11.35 -6.51
CA PHE A 124 -7.10 11.57 -6.36
C PHE A 124 -6.83 13.03 -6.04
N VAL A 125 -5.99 13.27 -5.02
CA VAL A 125 -5.60 14.60 -4.54
C VAL A 125 -4.17 14.60 -4.00
N THR A 126 -3.63 15.79 -3.77
CA THR A 126 -2.39 15.98 -2.99
C THR A 126 -2.64 15.74 -1.50
N GLY A 127 -1.57 15.62 -0.72
CA GLY A 127 -1.69 15.52 0.74
C GLY A 127 -2.26 16.80 1.36
N ASP A 128 -3.21 16.63 2.26
CA ASP A 128 -3.86 17.69 3.05
C ASP A 128 -4.30 17.08 4.39
N ALA A 129 -4.01 17.75 5.51
CA ALA A 129 -4.39 17.28 6.84
C ALA A 129 -5.91 17.27 7.04
N ASP A 130 -6.65 18.11 6.30
CA ASP A 130 -8.11 18.19 6.36
C ASP A 130 -8.80 17.18 5.42
N SER A 131 -8.07 16.57 4.49
CA SER A 131 -8.60 15.47 3.68
C SER A 131 -8.92 14.26 4.56
N ARG A 132 -9.95 13.51 4.17
CA ARG A 132 -10.39 12.30 4.89
C ARG A 132 -10.76 11.21 3.90
N ILE A 133 -10.41 9.97 4.19
CA ILE A 133 -10.93 8.79 3.47
C ILE A 133 -11.27 7.67 4.45
N THR A 134 -12.32 6.91 4.16
CA THR A 134 -12.69 5.73 4.96
C THR A 134 -11.97 4.48 4.48
N TYR A 135 -11.84 3.47 5.34
CA TYR A 135 -11.28 2.16 4.96
C TYR A 135 -12.00 1.52 3.76
N PRO A 136 -13.35 1.49 3.72
CA PRO A 136 -14.08 1.00 2.55
C PRO A 136 -13.75 1.74 1.25
N ASP A 137 -13.68 3.08 1.28
CA ASP A 137 -13.43 3.86 0.05
C ASP A 137 -11.98 3.72 -0.43
N LEU A 138 -11.00 3.64 0.48
CA LEU A 138 -9.62 3.32 0.11
C LEU A 138 -9.55 1.91 -0.52
N ALA A 139 -10.27 0.93 0.02
CA ALA A 139 -10.29 -0.42 -0.54
C ALA A 139 -10.86 -0.42 -1.97
N VAL A 140 -11.91 0.36 -2.24
CA VAL A 140 -12.43 0.54 -3.61
C VAL A 140 -11.37 1.17 -4.51
N ALA A 141 -10.67 2.22 -4.06
CA ALA A 141 -9.61 2.86 -4.86
C ALA A 141 -8.47 1.89 -5.21
N LEU A 142 -8.08 1.01 -4.28
CA LEU A 142 -7.07 -0.02 -4.52
C LEU A 142 -7.55 -1.07 -5.52
N LEU A 143 -8.78 -1.57 -5.36
CA LEU A 143 -9.36 -2.58 -6.25
C LEU A 143 -9.52 -2.06 -7.67
N ASP A 144 -9.98 -0.83 -7.84
CA ASP A 144 -10.10 -0.19 -9.15
C ASP A 144 -8.77 -0.12 -9.89
N GLU A 145 -7.66 0.15 -9.18
CA GLU A 145 -6.31 0.18 -9.77
C GLU A 145 -5.72 -1.23 -9.99
N ILE A 146 -6.24 -2.25 -9.31
CA ILE A 146 -5.89 -3.64 -9.57
C ILE A 146 -6.60 -4.14 -10.83
N ASP A 147 -7.91 -3.89 -10.93
CA ASP A 147 -8.77 -4.39 -12.01
C ASP A 147 -8.58 -3.61 -13.32
N ALA A 148 -8.44 -2.28 -13.24
CA ALA A 148 -8.24 -1.39 -14.38
C ALA A 148 -7.09 -0.40 -14.10
N PRO A 149 -5.83 -0.83 -14.25
CA PRO A 149 -4.65 0.01 -14.04
C PRO A 149 -4.72 1.33 -14.81
N ARG A 150 -4.73 2.46 -14.09
CA ARG A 150 -4.69 3.81 -14.69
C ARG A 150 -3.41 4.54 -14.32
N HIS A 151 -2.82 4.20 -13.17
CA HIS A 151 -1.61 4.82 -12.66
C HIS A 151 -0.45 3.83 -12.57
N HIS A 152 0.74 4.33 -12.94
CA HIS A 152 1.96 3.55 -13.07
C HIS A 152 3.13 4.32 -12.45
N ARG A 153 3.92 3.63 -11.63
CA ARG A 153 5.14 4.15 -11.00
C ARG A 153 4.97 5.52 -10.33
N ALA A 154 3.88 5.65 -9.57
CA ALA A 154 3.49 6.88 -8.91
C ALA A 154 3.15 6.64 -7.43
N HIS A 155 3.30 7.70 -6.63
CA HIS A 155 2.78 7.77 -5.26
C HIS A 155 1.70 8.86 -5.23
N LEU A 156 0.45 8.45 -5.00
CA LEU A 156 -0.73 9.31 -5.10
C LEU A 156 -1.53 9.30 -3.80
N GLY A 157 -2.15 10.43 -3.51
CA GLY A 157 -3.12 10.58 -2.43
C GLY A 157 -4.55 10.36 -2.92
N VAL A 158 -5.39 9.81 -2.05
CA VAL A 158 -6.84 9.72 -2.28
C VAL A 158 -7.61 10.23 -1.07
N GLU A 159 -8.72 10.91 -1.35
CA GLU A 159 -9.70 11.30 -0.36
C GLU A 159 -11.10 10.78 -0.72
N GLY A 160 -11.95 10.62 0.27
CA GLY A 160 -13.35 10.22 0.08
C GLY A 160 -14.14 11.34 -0.60
N THR A 161 -15.06 10.98 -1.48
CA THR A 161 -16.03 11.95 -2.00
C THR A 161 -17.06 12.24 -0.92
N THR A 162 -17.26 13.50 -0.54
CA THR A 162 -18.42 13.85 0.27
C THR A 162 -19.69 13.60 -0.56
N PRO A 163 -20.74 12.98 0.01
CA PRO A 163 -22.05 13.00 -0.62
C PRO A 163 -22.42 14.45 -0.92
N GLY A 164 -22.73 14.74 -2.19
CA GLY A 164 -22.87 16.11 -2.70
C GLY A 164 -23.76 17.00 -1.83
N THR A 165 -23.34 18.25 -1.69
CA THR A 165 -24.24 19.37 -1.42
C THR A 165 -25.00 19.71 -2.69
#